data_AF-E9HUW0-F1
#
_entry.id   AF-E9HUW0-F1
#
_cell.length_a   1.000
_cell.length_b   1.000
_cell.length_c   1.000
_cell.angle_alpha   90.00
_cell.angle_beta   90.00
_cell.angle_gamma   90.00
#
_symmetry.space_group_name_H-M   'P 1'
#
loop_
_entity.id
_entity.type
_entity.pdbx_description
1 polymer ?
#
loop_
_entity_poly.entity_id
_entity_poly.type
_entity_poly.pdbx_seq_one_letter_code
_entity_poly.pdbx_strand_id
1 'polypeptide(L)'
;MKRIVVGNVQTNRRRRPAPTISLQLCDPTGKVIANIPRTTPDGGAEATVGGMDVLHALGFSEKDLSSSTFDLVMADKSTPLLVVGEKEVTANYEGITAKITITFSPDITGLLLSWYDCISLGILHEEYPPLEKAEDGYKN
;
A
#
# COMPACT_ATOMS: atom_id res chain seq x y z
N MET A 1 -5.50 -0.10 20.48
CA MET A 1 -4.95 0.45 19.23
C MET A 1 -5.29 -0.54 18.11
N LYS A 2 -5.69 -0.03 16.93
CA LYS A 2 -6.06 -0.87 15.78
C LYS A 2 -4.75 -1.40 15.14
N ARG A 3 -4.71 -2.69 14.82
CA ARG A 3 -3.58 -3.31 14.10
C ARG A 3 -3.94 -3.39 12.63
N ILE A 4 -3.04 -2.94 11.77
CA ILE A 4 -3.23 -2.99 10.31
C ILE A 4 -2.22 -3.96 9.72
N VAL A 5 -2.71 -4.88 8.88
CA VAL A 5 -1.89 -5.95 8.31
C VAL A 5 -1.37 -5.57 6.93
N VAL A 6 -0.09 -5.83 6.69
CA VAL A 6 0.58 -5.67 5.39
C VAL A 6 1.28 -6.97 4.99
N GLY A 7 1.21 -7.34 3.72
CA GLY A 7 1.95 -8.50 3.23
C GLY A 7 3.45 -8.24 3.17
N ASN A 8 4.21 -9.33 3.11
CA ASN A 8 5.64 -9.26 3.32
C ASN A 8 6.36 -8.70 2.07
N VAL A 9 6.88 -7.47 2.20
CA VAL A 9 7.59 -6.70 1.16
C VAL A 9 9.00 -7.26 0.87
N GLN A 10 9.60 -8.01 1.80
CA GLN A 10 11.00 -8.44 1.73
C GLN A 10 11.21 -9.92 1.38
N THR A 11 10.18 -10.66 0.97
CA THR A 11 10.31 -12.12 0.79
C THR A 11 11.13 -12.52 -0.44
N ASN A 12 12.45 -12.68 -0.25
CA ASN A 12 13.34 -13.54 -1.04
C ASN A 12 12.88 -15.04 -1.09
N ARG A 13 11.70 -15.36 -0.56
CA ARG A 13 11.13 -16.71 -0.42
C ARG A 13 9.93 -16.98 -1.35
N ARG A 14 9.51 -16.06 -2.21
CA ARG A 14 8.44 -16.37 -3.16
C ARG A 14 8.98 -17.20 -4.32
N ARG A 15 8.31 -18.31 -4.65
CA ARG A 15 8.62 -19.14 -5.84
C ARG A 15 8.45 -18.38 -7.16
N ARG A 16 7.77 -17.23 -7.14
CA ARG A 16 7.64 -16.26 -8.25
C ARG A 16 7.75 -14.83 -7.69
N PRO A 17 8.42 -13.91 -8.40
CA PRO A 17 8.41 -12.50 -8.02
C PRO A 17 6.98 -11.97 -7.83
N ALA A 18 6.78 -11.07 -6.87
CA ALA A 18 5.51 -10.36 -6.74
C ALA A 18 5.24 -9.54 -8.02
N PRO A 19 3.99 -9.44 -8.48
CA PRO A 19 3.68 -8.53 -9.58
C PRO A 19 4.03 -7.11 -9.16
N THR A 20 4.72 -6.38 -10.03
CA THR A 20 5.05 -4.97 -9.80
C THR A 20 4.53 -4.11 -10.95
N ILE A 21 4.07 -2.92 -10.61
CA ILE A 21 3.58 -1.91 -11.56
C ILE A 21 4.37 -0.61 -11.42
N SER A 22 4.36 0.21 -12.47
CA SER A 22 4.83 1.59 -12.39
C SER A 22 3.68 2.48 -11.90
N LEU A 23 3.93 3.26 -10.85
CA LEU A 23 2.95 4.19 -10.30
C LEU A 23 3.51 5.60 -10.31
N GLN A 24 2.75 6.55 -10.87
CA GLN A 24 3.10 7.96 -10.80
C GLN A 24 2.48 8.55 -9.53
N LEU A 25 3.29 9.24 -8.74
CA LEU A 25 2.83 9.99 -7.57
C LEU A 25 2.87 11.47 -7.92
N CYS A 26 1.75 12.13 -7.71
CA CYS A 26 1.49 13.51 -8.08
C CYS A 26 1.26 14.38 -6.83
N ASP A 27 1.59 15.65 -6.97
CA ASP A 27 1.29 16.67 -5.97
C ASP A 27 -0.21 17.03 -5.99
N PRO A 28 -0.70 17.83 -5.02
CA PRO A 28 -2.09 18.28 -5.00
C PRO A 28 -2.50 19.12 -6.22
N THR A 29 -1.55 19.59 -7.03
CA THR A 29 -1.81 20.33 -8.27
C THR A 29 -1.91 19.41 -9.50
N GLY A 30 -1.67 18.10 -9.32
CA GLY A 30 -1.69 17.09 -10.38
C GLY A 30 -0.36 16.92 -11.11
N LYS A 31 0.70 17.63 -10.70
CA LYS A 31 2.03 17.48 -11.28
C LYS A 31 2.68 16.21 -10.75
N VAL A 32 3.25 15.39 -11.63
CA VAL A 32 4.04 14.20 -11.26
C VAL A 32 5.26 14.64 -10.44
N ILE A 33 5.34 14.18 -9.20
CA ILE A 33 6.49 14.37 -8.29
C ILE A 33 7.49 13.23 -8.50
N ALA A 34 7.01 12.00 -8.52
CA ALA A 34 7.84 10.81 -8.59
C ALA A 34 7.20 9.72 -9.44
N ASN A 35 8.02 8.93 -10.12
CA ASN A 35 7.59 7.68 -10.75
C ASN A 35 8.22 6.51 -9.99
N ILE A 36 7.39 5.66 -9.41
CA ILE A 36 7.80 4.49 -8.63
C ILE A 36 7.67 3.25 -9.53
N PRO A 37 8.77 2.72 -10.07
CA PRO A 37 8.73 1.70 -11.14
C PRO A 37 8.43 0.28 -10.63
N ARG A 38 8.51 0.04 -9.32
CA ARG A 38 8.35 -1.28 -8.70
C ARG A 38 7.41 -1.22 -7.51
N THR A 39 6.21 -0.71 -7.74
CA THR A 39 5.14 -0.73 -6.75
C THR A 39 4.50 -2.11 -6.72
N THR A 40 4.29 -2.68 -5.54
CA THR A 40 3.68 -4.01 -5.36
C THR A 40 2.21 -3.87 -4.99
N PRO A 41 1.25 -4.23 -5.87
CA PRO A 41 -0.14 -4.35 -5.49
C PRO A 41 -0.31 -5.55 -4.55
N ASP A 42 -0.82 -5.32 -3.34
CA ASP A 42 -1.05 -6.38 -2.37
C ASP A 42 -2.53 -6.44 -1.96
N GLY A 43 -3.24 -7.39 -2.57
CA GLY A 43 -4.64 -7.68 -2.25
C GLY A 43 -4.88 -8.20 -0.83
N GLY A 44 -3.83 -8.46 -0.03
CA GLY A 44 -3.94 -8.82 1.38
C GLY A 44 -3.62 -7.69 2.35
N ALA A 45 -3.20 -6.51 1.85
CA ALA A 45 -2.73 -5.42 2.70
C ALA A 45 -3.80 -4.36 2.92
N GLU A 46 -4.04 -4.01 4.18
CA GLU A 46 -5.07 -3.06 4.59
C GLU A 46 -4.62 -1.59 4.51
N ALA A 47 -3.31 -1.33 4.48
CA ALA A 47 -2.75 0.01 4.28
C ALA A 47 -1.65 0.01 3.23
N THR A 48 -1.54 1.14 2.54
CA THR A 48 -0.44 1.40 1.62
C THR A 48 0.77 1.81 2.42
N VAL A 49 1.89 1.14 2.18
CA VAL A 49 3.12 1.34 2.94
C VAL A 49 4.29 1.60 2.03
N GLY A 50 5.01 2.67 2.32
CA GLY A 50 6.22 3.07 1.62
C GLY A 50 7.45 2.98 2.51
N GLY A 51 8.57 2.61 1.92
CA GLY A 51 9.88 2.78 2.54
C GLY A 51 10.33 4.23 2.58
N MET A 52 11.40 4.48 3.34
CA MET A 52 12.04 5.81 3.37
C MET A 52 12.61 6.22 2.02
N ASP A 53 12.96 5.25 1.16
CA ASP A 53 13.36 5.49 -0.23
C ASP A 53 12.24 6.17 -1.03
N VAL A 54 10.99 5.79 -0.81
CA VAL A 54 9.82 6.41 -1.44
C VAL A 54 9.58 7.81 -0.87
N LEU A 55 9.73 8.00 0.44
CA LEU A 55 9.61 9.31 1.08
C LEU A 55 10.59 10.32 0.47
N HIS A 56 11.86 9.91 0.33
CA HIS A 56 12.90 10.73 -0.26
C HIS A 56 12.69 10.97 -1.76
N ALA A 57 12.20 9.97 -2.51
CA ALA A 57 11.86 10.13 -3.92
C ALA A 57 10.73 11.15 -4.13
N LEU A 58 9.81 11.27 -3.18
CA LEU A 58 8.77 12.29 -3.15
C LEU A 58 9.27 13.68 -2.74
N GLY A 59 10.52 13.81 -2.30
CA GLY A 59 11.08 15.06 -1.80
C GLY A 59 10.55 15.48 -0.43
N PHE A 60 9.93 14.55 0.32
CA PHE A 60 9.44 14.80 1.67
C PHE A 60 10.47 14.40 2.74
N SER A 61 10.30 14.94 3.93
CA SER A 61 11.02 14.57 5.14
C SER A 61 10.05 14.11 6.22
N GLU A 62 10.57 13.52 7.30
CA GLU A 62 9.74 13.08 8.44
C GLU A 62 8.91 14.21 9.05
N LYS A 63 9.38 15.47 8.93
CA LYS A 63 8.66 16.65 9.44
C LYS A 63 7.40 16.97 8.66
N ASP A 64 7.29 16.47 7.44
CA ASP A 64 6.16 16.69 6.54
C ASP A 64 5.05 15.64 6.74
N LEU A 65 5.29 14.67 7.62
CA LEU A 65 4.39 13.54 7.91
C LEU A 65 3.46 13.85 9.09
N SER A 66 2.22 13.39 8.98
CA SER A 66 1.30 13.34 10.11
C SER A 66 1.58 12.10 10.96
N SER A 67 1.34 12.19 12.27
CA SER A 67 1.41 11.04 13.18
C SER A 67 0.40 9.97 12.76
N SER A 68 0.86 8.72 12.63
CA SER A 68 -0.06 7.58 12.45
C SER A 68 -0.81 7.26 13.75
N THR A 69 -2.02 6.74 13.62
CA THR A 69 -2.90 6.38 14.75
C THR A 69 -2.99 4.87 15.00
N PHE A 70 -2.24 4.06 14.24
CA PHE A 70 -2.31 2.61 14.28
C PHE A 70 -0.92 1.95 14.30
N ASP A 71 -0.90 0.72 14.79
CA ASP A 71 0.30 -0.12 14.74
C ASP A 71 0.30 -0.90 13.42
N LEU A 72 1.35 -0.74 12.63
CA LEU A 72 1.55 -1.50 11.40
C LEU A 72 2.17 -2.86 11.74
N VAL A 73 1.57 -3.96 11.26
CA VAL A 73 2.03 -5.32 11.57
C VAL A 73 2.17 -6.12 10.29
N MET A 74 3.27 -6.85 10.16
CA MET A 74 3.47 -7.78 9.05
C MET A 74 2.50 -8.96 9.13
N ALA A 75 2.05 -9.46 7.99
CA ALA A 75 1.11 -10.59 7.90
C ALA A 75 1.63 -11.90 8.53
N ASP A 76 2.96 -12.07 8.61
CA ASP A 76 3.59 -13.19 9.32
C ASP A 76 3.65 -13.02 10.85
N LYS A 77 3.06 -11.93 11.37
CA LYS A 77 2.87 -11.62 12.79
C LYS A 77 4.17 -11.56 13.60
N SER A 78 5.34 -11.50 12.96
CA SER A 78 6.61 -11.61 13.68
C SER A 78 7.09 -10.30 14.27
N THR A 79 6.64 -9.14 13.77
CA THR A 79 7.13 -7.84 14.27
C THR A 79 6.15 -6.70 13.94
N PRO A 80 5.79 -5.83 14.91
CA PRO A 80 5.26 -4.51 14.59
C PRO A 80 6.35 -3.73 13.85
N LEU A 81 5.97 -3.08 12.76
CA LEU A 81 6.86 -2.23 11.99
C LEU A 81 6.88 -0.84 12.63
N LEU A 82 8.04 -0.21 12.63
CA LEU A 82 8.15 1.18 13.06
C LEU A 82 7.42 2.06 12.04
N VAL A 83 6.43 2.81 12.51
CA VAL A 83 5.73 3.81 11.69
C VAL A 83 6.30 5.18 12.02
N VAL A 84 6.87 5.85 11.00
CA VAL A 84 7.42 7.20 11.13
C VAL A 84 6.32 8.25 10.99
N GLY A 85 5.35 7.99 10.11
CA GLY A 85 4.20 8.84 9.89
C GLY A 85 3.52 8.56 8.56
N GLU A 86 2.60 9.42 8.17
CA GLU A 86 1.74 9.23 7.00
C GLU A 86 1.68 10.49 6.13
N LYS A 87 1.40 10.28 4.83
CA LYS A 87 1.15 11.37 3.89
C LYS A 87 0.10 10.97 2.86
N GLU A 88 -0.90 11.84 2.66
CA GLU A 88 -1.78 11.76 1.49
C GLU A 88 -1.04 12.25 0.25
N VAL A 89 -1.08 11.46 -0.82
CA VAL A 89 -0.58 11.82 -2.16
C VAL A 89 -1.62 11.43 -3.21
N THR A 90 -1.55 12.03 -4.38
CA THR A 90 -2.37 11.57 -5.52
C THR A 90 -1.56 10.57 -6.32
N ALA A 91 -2.09 9.38 -6.56
CA ALA A 91 -1.48 8.37 -7.41
C ALA A 91 -2.18 8.34 -8.77
N ASN A 92 -1.41 8.10 -9.84
CA ASN A 92 -1.91 7.84 -11.18
C ASN A 92 -1.37 6.51 -11.69
N TYR A 93 -2.29 5.67 -12.15
CA TYR A 93 -2.01 4.40 -12.81
C TYR A 93 -2.81 4.33 -14.11
N GLU A 94 -2.12 4.25 -15.26
CA GLU A 94 -2.75 4.11 -16.59
C GLU A 94 -3.88 5.13 -16.86
N GLY A 95 -3.74 6.37 -16.34
CA GLY A 95 -4.73 7.44 -16.50
C GLY A 95 -5.81 7.50 -15.41
N ILE A 96 -5.89 6.52 -14.53
CA ILE A 96 -6.79 6.53 -13.36
C ILE A 96 -6.07 7.20 -12.18
N THR A 97 -6.70 8.22 -11.60
CA THR A 97 -6.15 8.94 -10.45
C THR A 97 -6.92 8.65 -9.18
N ALA A 98 -6.21 8.36 -8.09
CA ALA A 98 -6.78 8.18 -6.76
C ALA A 98 -5.96 8.92 -5.70
N LYS A 99 -6.61 9.41 -4.65
CA LYS A 99 -5.91 9.87 -3.45
C LYS A 99 -5.60 8.66 -2.59
N ILE A 100 -4.34 8.50 -2.22
CA ILE A 100 -3.87 7.39 -1.39
C ILE A 100 -3.12 7.95 -0.19
N THR A 101 -3.21 7.25 0.94
CA THR A 101 -2.41 7.56 2.14
C THR A 101 -1.28 6.56 2.24
N ILE A 102 -0.04 7.04 2.17
CA ILE A 102 1.16 6.21 2.33
C ILE A 102 1.62 6.34 3.78
N THR A 103 1.66 5.21 4.47
CA THR A 103 2.34 5.08 5.76
C THR A 103 3.81 4.77 5.53
N PHE A 104 4.72 5.51 6.16
CA PHE A 104 6.15 5.34 5.98
C PHE A 104 6.80 4.53 7.10
N SER A 105 7.61 3.55 6.71
CA SER A 105 8.35 2.71 7.63
C SER A 105 9.78 2.48 7.14
N PRO A 106 10.83 2.62 7.99
CA PRO A 106 12.20 2.31 7.63
C PRO A 106 12.45 0.81 7.44
N ASP A 107 11.55 -0.03 7.95
CA ASP A 107 11.63 -1.48 7.86
C ASP A 107 11.23 -2.00 6.47
N ILE A 108 10.69 -1.13 5.60
CA ILE A 108 10.22 -1.43 4.26
C ILE A 108 11.06 -0.70 3.21
N THR A 109 11.19 -1.30 2.04
CA THR A 109 11.80 -0.68 0.85
C THR A 109 10.82 -0.76 -0.31
N GLY A 110 10.70 0.32 -1.07
CA GLY A 110 9.72 0.43 -2.15
C GLY A 110 8.31 0.74 -1.65
N LEU A 111 7.33 0.54 -2.51
CA LEU A 111 5.92 0.89 -2.26
C LEU A 111 5.04 -0.35 -2.39
N LEU A 112 4.20 -0.58 -1.38
CA LEU A 112 3.17 -1.60 -1.37
C LEU A 112 1.81 -0.92 -1.31
N LEU A 113 0.91 -1.26 -2.26
CA LEU A 113 -0.44 -0.72 -2.31
C LEU A 113 -1.42 -1.62 -1.57
N SER A 114 -2.27 -1.00 -0.76
CA SER A 114 -3.41 -1.66 -0.12
C SER A 114 -4.40 -2.18 -1.15
N TRP A 115 -5.23 -3.15 -0.76
CA TRP A 115 -6.32 -3.62 -1.62
C TRP A 115 -7.32 -2.50 -1.94
N TYR A 116 -7.60 -1.60 -0.99
CA TYR A 116 -8.47 -0.43 -1.20
C TYR A 116 -7.93 0.53 -2.27
N ASP A 117 -6.64 0.82 -2.23
CA ASP A 117 -6.00 1.71 -3.20
C ASP A 117 -5.87 1.02 -4.56
N CYS A 118 -5.68 -0.31 -4.57
CA CYS A 118 -5.70 -1.09 -5.80
C CYS A 118 -7.08 -1.04 -6.49
N ILE A 119 -8.18 -1.08 -5.74
CA ILE A 119 -9.53 -0.90 -6.31
C ILE A 119 -9.69 0.52 -6.85
N SER A 120 -9.28 1.52 -6.07
CA SER A 120 -9.41 2.94 -6.44
C SER A 120 -8.61 3.29 -7.70
N LEU A 121 -7.52 2.57 -7.95
CA LEU A 121 -6.67 2.70 -9.14
C LEU A 121 -7.09 1.75 -10.29
N GLY A 122 -8.16 0.97 -10.13
CA GLY A 122 -8.64 0.02 -11.15
C GLY A 122 -7.72 -1.19 -11.37
N ILE A 123 -6.82 -1.49 -10.44
CA ILE A 123 -5.92 -2.65 -10.47
C ILE A 123 -6.66 -3.91 -10.04
N LEU A 124 -7.52 -3.79 -9.03
CA LEU A 124 -8.40 -4.87 -8.56
C LEU A 124 -9.86 -4.53 -8.92
N HIS A 125 -10.68 -5.56 -9.04
CA HIS A 125 -12.12 -5.42 -9.27
C HIS A 125 -12.79 -4.75 -8.07
N GLU A 126 -13.83 -3.96 -8.30
CA GLU A 126 -14.58 -3.24 -7.25
C GLU A 126 -15.18 -4.15 -6.18
N GLU A 127 -15.46 -5.41 -6.53
CA GLU A 127 -15.97 -6.44 -5.62
C GLU A 127 -14.86 -7.24 -4.91
N TYR A 128 -13.59 -6.84 -5.01
CA TYR A 128 -12.50 -7.50 -4.31
C TYR A 128 -12.44 -7.08 -2.82
N PRO A 129 -12.09 -7.97 -1.87
CA PRO A 129 -12.09 -9.41 -2.04
C PRO A 129 -13.53 -9.88 -2.31
N PRO A 130 -13.74 -10.88 -3.18
CA PRO A 130 -15.07 -11.38 -3.46
C PRO A 130 -15.76 -11.66 -2.14
N LEU A 131 -16.96 -11.10 -1.97
CA LEU A 131 -17.83 -11.51 -0.87
C LEU A 131 -17.88 -13.03 -0.93
N GLU A 132 -17.39 -13.71 0.12
CA GLU A 132 -17.72 -15.12 0.28
C GLU A 132 -19.24 -15.16 0.18
N LYS A 133 -19.75 -15.83 -0.86
CA LYS A 133 -21.13 -16.29 -0.81
C LYS A 133 -21.17 -17.13 0.46
N ALA A 134 -21.75 -16.58 1.52
CA ALA A 134 -22.24 -17.37 2.62
C ALA A 134 -23.24 -18.33 1.97
N GLU A 135 -22.77 -19.52 1.59
CA GLU A 135 -23.64 -20.61 1.23
C GLU A 135 -24.31 -21.07 2.53
N ASP A 136 -25.37 -20.32 2.89
CA ASP A 136 -26.56 -20.90 3.48
C ASP A 136 -26.96 -22.11 2.62
N GLY A 137 -26.62 -23.33 3.06
CA GLY A 137 -27.25 -24.51 2.48
C GLY A 137 -26.44 -25.80 2.39
N TYR A 138 -25.88 -26.30 3.50
CA TYR A 138 -25.86 -27.76 3.68
C TYR A 138 -27.13 -28.18 4.44
N LYS A 139 -28.23 -28.29 3.70
CA LYS A 139 -29.31 -29.23 3.99
C LYS A 139 -29.34 -30.26 2.86
N ASN A 140 -28.83 -31.45 3.14
CA ASN A 140 -29.57 -32.71 3.12
C ASN A 140 -28.64 -33.84 3.55
#